data_AF-A0A915JQ41-F1
#
_entry.id   AF-A0A915JQ41-F1
#
_cell.length_a   1.000
_cell.length_b   1.000
_cell.length_c   1.000
_cell.angle_alpha   90.00
_cell.angle_beta   90.00
_cell.angle_gamma   90.00
#
_symmetry.space_group_name_H-M   'P 1'
#
loop_
_entity.id
_entity.type
_entity.pdbx_description
1 polymer ?
#
loop_
_entity_poly.entity_id
_entity_poly.type
_entity_poly.pdbx_seq_one_letter_code
_entity_poly.pdbx_strand_id
1 'polypeptide(L)'
;MGNLFLLAVVELLVAAAPALPPPPNDEDKRPPQHSEIWTLLYYPSQKIFGQCGNGCPSGYKCVLTNCVLDITCKFPGKVEPSTDSCHPLDDPLNKPPSVLESWFTQDVFNDLFPKANIGSGPSSCLPYSYESFILASRYFPEFGAESPDNGFTAEQNQKRDLAAFFAHAIQETGENDISLYQSPSTDVKKADACFYRGGLFNWFEGGPVSSFLPSNKTGSNPSDGQSCKSGGQYCVKGVDFDYFFPCNRETFSGSLFEGCYFGRGPLQISYNFNYGQFQSWLRQQGLADVDLLKNPNSVLTSTDPPLAFMASLWFYMTPQPPKPSIHDILMGNWQPGNLNIAKGYSGAIFGPSSLVINNECNGEDRQTPGGPGESRRIKAFKWFCQYFGVPAVSPDTGGDERTLSCKTMPQKFDQISQNQSYQPNWQTTWKGEPCDCAPASYGGLIPYYQPGFYPDRFVSLNEGNRRRCVRILYSNPEVFYLAKSSECLKHPPPPADTEISKLKQISGSIEAEKRSLS
;
A
#
# COMPACT_ATOMS: atom_id res chain seq x y z
N MET A 1 43.51 33.41 8.74
CA MET A 1 42.60 34.12 7.82
C MET A 1 41.22 33.53 7.99
N GLY A 2 40.26 34.35 8.45
CA GLY A 2 38.81 34.10 8.34
C GLY A 2 38.13 33.31 9.47
N ASN A 3 37.89 33.96 10.62
CA ASN A 3 36.91 33.63 11.66
C ASN A 3 35.81 34.74 11.66
N LEU A 4 34.73 34.53 12.45
CA LEU A 4 33.59 35.42 12.79
C LEU A 4 32.38 35.35 11.84
N PHE A 5 31.12 35.26 12.28
CA PHE A 5 30.47 35.99 13.39
C PHE A 5 29.35 35.18 14.08
N LEU A 6 29.23 35.39 15.39
CA LEU A 6 28.16 34.98 16.29
C LEU A 6 27.62 36.26 16.99
N LEU A 7 26.29 36.32 17.17
CA LEU A 7 25.54 36.93 18.29
C LEU A 7 25.46 38.47 18.52
N ALA A 8 24.19 38.94 18.66
CA ALA A 8 23.58 39.90 19.61
C ALA A 8 22.54 40.78 18.86
N VAL A 9 21.32 41.02 19.34
CA VAL A 9 20.93 41.78 20.55
C VAL A 9 19.53 41.37 21.05
N VAL A 10 19.37 41.34 22.38
CA VAL A 10 18.14 41.25 23.19
C VAL A 10 17.87 42.62 23.81
N GLU A 11 16.60 43.07 23.88
CA GLU A 11 15.96 43.81 25.00
C GLU A 11 14.45 44.05 24.63
N LEU A 12 13.47 43.42 25.29
CA LEU A 12 12.77 43.77 26.55
C LEU A 12 11.73 44.91 26.44
N LEU A 13 10.44 44.56 26.51
CA LEU A 13 9.40 45.32 27.20
C LEU A 13 8.25 44.40 27.63
N VAL A 14 7.96 44.44 28.93
CA VAL A 14 6.92 43.75 29.69
C VAL A 14 5.62 44.55 29.60
N ALA A 15 4.46 43.90 29.38
CA ALA A 15 3.23 44.08 30.18
C ALA A 15 1.99 43.37 29.58
N ALA A 16 1.17 42.86 30.51
CA ALA A 16 -0.25 42.51 30.41
C ALA A 16 -0.66 41.19 29.74
N ALA A 17 -0.78 40.16 30.57
CA ALA A 17 -1.65 39.01 30.34
C ALA A 17 -3.13 39.39 30.58
N PRO A 18 -4.09 38.93 29.75
CA PRO A 18 -5.46 38.73 30.17
C PRO A 18 -5.68 37.29 30.63
N ALA A 19 -6.51 37.15 31.67
CA ALA A 19 -6.83 35.92 32.37
C ALA A 19 -7.37 34.80 31.46
N LEU A 20 -6.96 33.57 31.75
CA LEU A 20 -7.55 32.34 31.19
C LEU A 20 -9.00 32.18 31.68
N PRO A 21 -9.96 31.82 30.82
CA PRO A 21 -11.29 31.42 31.26
C PRO A 21 -11.24 30.08 32.02
N PRO A 22 -12.15 29.86 32.99
CA PRO A 22 -12.18 28.62 33.76
C PRO A 22 -12.55 27.40 32.90
N PRO A 23 -12.14 26.18 33.29
CA PRO A 23 -12.48 24.96 32.56
C PRO A 23 -14.00 24.74 32.57
N PRO A 24 -14.61 24.26 31.47
CA PRO A 24 -16.02 23.89 31.47
C PRO A 24 -16.26 22.67 32.36
N ASN A 25 -17.34 22.73 33.14
CA ASN A 25 -17.75 21.70 34.08
C ASN A 25 -18.03 20.36 33.39
N ASP A 26 -17.52 19.30 34.01
CA ASP A 26 -17.92 17.90 33.85
C ASP A 26 -19.37 17.74 34.34
N GLU A 27 -20.37 17.85 33.45
CA GLU A 27 -21.72 17.28 33.64
C GLU A 27 -22.59 17.53 32.38
N ASP A 28 -22.35 16.76 31.30
CA ASP A 28 -23.43 16.33 30.41
C ASP A 28 -23.02 15.09 29.59
N LYS A 29 -22.89 13.95 30.29
CA LYS A 29 -22.83 12.63 29.64
C LYS A 29 -24.26 12.08 29.53
N ARG A 30 -24.95 12.43 28.44
CA ARG A 30 -26.03 11.59 27.90
C ARG A 30 -25.87 11.51 26.38
N PRO A 31 -25.78 10.29 25.80
CA PRO A 31 -25.78 10.16 24.34
C PRO A 31 -27.16 10.56 23.81
N PRO A 32 -27.25 11.34 22.72
CA PRO A 32 -28.53 11.58 22.08
C PRO A 32 -29.03 10.29 21.44
N GLN A 33 -30.08 9.70 22.01
CA GLN A 33 -30.95 8.78 21.29
C GLN A 33 -31.67 9.58 20.19
N HIS A 34 -31.24 9.45 18.95
CA HIS A 34 -32.06 9.86 17.81
C HIS A 34 -32.03 8.82 16.70
N SER A 35 -33.09 8.02 16.71
CA SER A 35 -33.61 7.22 15.62
C SER A 35 -33.98 8.09 14.42
N GLU A 36 -33.62 7.59 13.23
CA GLU A 36 -34.26 7.79 11.91
C GLU A 36 -34.51 9.22 11.40
N ILE A 37 -34.26 9.40 10.09
CA ILE A 37 -34.52 10.59 9.25
C ILE A 37 -33.35 11.61 9.16
N TRP A 38 -32.28 11.20 8.46
CA TRP A 38 -31.35 12.14 7.77
C TRP A 38 -31.07 11.72 6.33
N THR A 39 -32.08 11.15 5.66
CA THR A 39 -32.00 10.90 4.22
C THR A 39 -32.24 12.22 3.46
N LEU A 40 -31.29 12.61 2.59
CA LEU A 40 -31.51 13.34 1.31
C LEU A 40 -31.50 14.88 1.22
N LEU A 41 -30.67 15.67 1.92
CA LEU A 41 -30.64 17.12 1.58
C LEU A 41 -29.31 17.87 1.34
N TYR A 42 -28.13 17.28 1.42
CA TYR A 42 -26.91 17.97 0.94
C TYR A 42 -25.88 17.01 0.32
N TYR A 43 -26.13 16.57 -0.91
CA TYR A 43 -25.12 15.99 -1.80
C TYR A 43 -25.18 16.74 -3.13
N PRO A 44 -24.17 17.56 -3.49
CA PRO A 44 -24.00 18.01 -4.86
C PRO A 44 -23.54 16.81 -5.70
N SER A 45 -24.50 16.07 -6.24
CA SER A 45 -24.39 15.19 -7.41
C SER A 45 -23.24 14.17 -7.46
N GLN A 46 -23.27 13.16 -6.57
CA GLN A 46 -23.04 11.79 -7.02
C GLN A 46 -24.36 11.03 -6.88
N LYS A 47 -25.17 11.02 -7.95
CA LYS A 47 -26.31 10.09 -8.01
C LYS A 47 -25.73 8.68 -7.99
N ILE A 48 -25.84 8.00 -6.85
CA ILE A 48 -25.77 6.54 -6.78
C ILE A 48 -26.84 6.06 -7.76
N PHE A 49 -26.43 5.46 -8.87
CA PHE A 49 -27.39 4.93 -9.84
C PHE A 49 -28.21 3.83 -9.15
N GLY A 50 -29.52 3.83 -9.41
CA GLY A 50 -30.50 3.09 -8.61
C GLY A 50 -30.16 1.62 -8.37
N GLN A 51 -30.70 1.07 -7.29
CA GLN A 51 -30.56 -0.34 -6.97
C GLN A 51 -31.25 -1.22 -8.03
N CYS A 52 -30.73 -2.43 -8.26
CA CYS A 52 -31.25 -3.36 -9.26
C CYS A 52 -32.71 -3.81 -9.04
N GLY A 53 -33.32 -3.53 -7.88
CA GLY A 53 -34.56 -4.15 -7.41
C GLY A 53 -35.76 -4.12 -8.37
N ASN A 54 -35.86 -3.11 -9.25
CA ASN A 54 -36.91 -3.02 -10.28
C ASN A 54 -36.36 -3.18 -11.71
N GLY A 55 -35.16 -3.78 -11.85
CA GLY A 55 -34.38 -3.76 -13.08
C GLY A 55 -33.59 -2.45 -13.25
N CYS A 56 -32.64 -2.48 -14.19
CA CYS A 56 -31.82 -1.30 -14.50
C CYS A 56 -32.40 -0.50 -15.67
N PRO A 57 -32.21 0.84 -15.68
CA PRO A 57 -32.59 1.66 -16.83
C PRO A 57 -31.94 1.18 -18.13
N SER A 58 -32.56 1.48 -19.27
CA SER A 58 -32.01 1.14 -20.59
C SER A 58 -30.56 1.64 -20.73
N GLY A 59 -29.65 0.75 -21.17
CA GLY A 59 -28.21 1.01 -21.28
C GLY A 59 -27.42 0.78 -19.99
N TYR A 60 -28.04 0.24 -18.94
CA TYR A 60 -27.40 -0.17 -17.69
C TYR A 60 -27.68 -1.66 -17.42
N LYS A 61 -26.72 -2.33 -16.79
CA LYS A 61 -26.84 -3.70 -16.30
C LYS A 61 -26.73 -3.73 -14.79
N CYS A 62 -27.32 -4.76 -14.19
CA CYS A 62 -27.15 -5.00 -12.77
C CYS A 62 -25.77 -5.62 -12.51
N VAL A 63 -24.98 -5.00 -11.63
CA VAL A 63 -23.80 -5.62 -11.03
C VAL A 63 -23.94 -5.51 -9.52
N LEU A 64 -23.81 -6.63 -8.82
CA LEU A 64 -24.13 -6.76 -7.40
C LEU A 64 -25.58 -6.30 -7.15
N THR A 65 -25.74 -5.12 -6.55
CA THR A 65 -27.03 -4.50 -6.24
C THR A 65 -27.23 -3.17 -6.96
N ASN A 66 -26.30 -2.75 -7.84
CA ASN A 66 -26.30 -1.44 -8.45
C ASN A 66 -26.39 -1.50 -9.98
N CYS A 67 -27.03 -0.50 -10.56
CA CYS A 67 -27.08 -0.33 -12.00
C CYS A 67 -25.81 0.38 -12.49
N VAL A 68 -24.97 -0.36 -13.22
CA VAL A 68 -23.75 0.15 -13.85
C VAL A 68 -23.94 0.23 -15.35
N LEU A 69 -23.22 1.13 -16.01
CA LEU A 69 -23.33 1.32 -17.46
C LEU A 69 -23.01 0.00 -18.18
N ASP A 70 -23.92 -0.44 -19.04
CA ASP A 70 -23.72 -1.62 -19.87
C ASP A 70 -22.97 -1.21 -21.14
N ILE A 71 -21.66 -1.39 -21.11
CA ILE A 71 -20.77 -0.96 -22.19
C ILE A 71 -19.68 -1.99 -22.44
N THR A 72 -19.45 -2.27 -23.71
CA THR A 72 -18.28 -3.02 -24.18
C THR A 72 -17.22 -2.03 -24.61
N CYS A 73 -16.13 -1.96 -23.87
CA CYS A 73 -15.00 -1.10 -24.19
C CYS A 73 -14.15 -1.74 -25.28
N LYS A 74 -13.87 -0.98 -26.35
CA LYS A 74 -13.02 -1.46 -27.44
C LYS A 74 -11.57 -1.58 -26.97
N PHE A 75 -10.90 -2.64 -27.40
CA PHE A 75 -9.46 -2.81 -27.24
C PHE A 75 -8.89 -3.52 -28.48
N PRO A 76 -7.63 -3.22 -28.86
CA PRO A 76 -7.01 -3.78 -30.05
C PRO A 76 -6.63 -5.25 -29.82
N GLY A 77 -7.57 -6.17 -30.06
CA GLY A 77 -7.33 -7.61 -30.16
C GLY A 77 -6.90 -8.30 -28.86
N LYS A 78 -7.56 -9.41 -28.50
CA LYS A 78 -7.01 -10.32 -27.49
C LYS A 78 -5.76 -10.96 -28.08
N VAL A 79 -4.57 -10.54 -27.64
CA VAL A 79 -3.40 -11.41 -27.79
C VAL A 79 -3.58 -12.50 -26.74
N GLU A 80 -3.99 -13.69 -27.16
CA GLU A 80 -4.04 -14.81 -26.23
C GLU A 80 -2.61 -15.09 -25.74
N PRO A 81 -2.40 -15.19 -24.42
CA PRO A 81 -1.09 -15.55 -23.91
C PRO A 81 -0.71 -16.93 -24.45
N SER A 82 0.59 -17.12 -24.77
CA SER A 82 1.11 -18.45 -25.07
C SER A 82 0.82 -19.37 -23.89
N THR A 83 0.12 -20.47 -24.16
CA THR A 83 -0.32 -21.45 -23.16
C THR A 83 0.80 -22.39 -22.70
N ASP A 84 1.95 -22.36 -23.36
CA ASP A 84 3.06 -23.31 -23.15
C ASP A 84 3.75 -23.17 -21.78
N SER A 85 3.44 -22.14 -21.01
CA SER A 85 4.01 -21.86 -19.67
C SER A 85 2.97 -21.54 -18.60
N CYS A 86 1.69 -21.87 -18.85
CA CYS A 86 0.64 -21.63 -17.86
C CYS A 86 0.73 -22.66 -16.72
N HIS A 87 1.14 -22.19 -15.54
CA HIS A 87 1.12 -22.98 -14.32
C HIS A 87 -0.15 -22.66 -13.53
N PRO A 88 -0.79 -23.67 -12.91
CA PRO A 88 -1.88 -23.41 -11.96
C PRO A 88 -1.43 -22.47 -10.85
N LEU A 89 -2.34 -21.61 -10.43
CA LEU A 89 -2.15 -20.81 -9.22
C LEU A 89 -2.31 -21.72 -8.00
N ASP A 90 -1.46 -21.53 -7.00
CA ASP A 90 -1.51 -22.28 -5.75
C ASP A 90 -1.47 -21.37 -4.52
N ASP A 91 -2.01 -21.87 -3.41
CA ASP A 91 -1.88 -21.30 -2.08
C ASP A 91 -1.20 -22.33 -1.17
N PRO A 92 0.13 -22.28 -1.04
CA PRO A 92 0.90 -23.33 -0.36
C PRO A 92 0.57 -23.42 1.14
N LEU A 93 -0.06 -22.39 1.71
CA LEU A 93 -0.47 -22.35 3.12
C LEU A 93 -1.97 -22.57 3.31
N ASN A 94 -2.74 -22.73 2.23
CA ASN A 94 -4.19 -22.93 2.24
C ASN A 94 -4.92 -21.98 3.21
N LYS A 95 -4.68 -20.68 3.04
CA LYS A 95 -5.24 -19.63 3.90
C LYS A 95 -6.78 -19.63 3.80
N PRO A 96 -7.49 -19.29 4.89
CA PRO A 96 -8.94 -19.18 4.86
C PRO A 96 -9.44 -18.19 3.80
N PRO A 97 -10.62 -18.42 3.22
CA PRO A 97 -11.22 -17.48 2.28
C PRO A 97 -11.38 -16.06 2.85
N SER A 98 -11.15 -15.06 1.99
CA SER A 98 -11.40 -13.65 2.31
C SER A 98 -12.91 -13.35 2.27
N VAL A 99 -13.36 -12.37 3.07
CA VAL A 99 -14.75 -11.87 3.02
C VAL A 99 -15.10 -11.35 1.62
N LEU A 100 -14.12 -10.84 0.87
CA LEU A 100 -14.30 -10.39 -0.51
C LEU A 100 -14.89 -11.48 -1.42
N GLU A 101 -14.58 -12.76 -1.17
CA GLU A 101 -15.05 -13.90 -1.97
C GLU A 101 -16.58 -14.07 -1.93
N SER A 102 -17.25 -13.49 -0.94
CA SER A 102 -18.71 -13.59 -0.79
C SER A 102 -19.49 -12.67 -1.74
N TRP A 103 -18.86 -11.64 -2.31
CA TRP A 103 -19.55 -10.66 -3.15
C TRP A 103 -18.71 -10.16 -4.33
N PHE A 104 -17.39 -10.03 -4.20
CA PHE A 104 -16.52 -9.66 -5.31
C PHE A 104 -16.19 -10.91 -6.13
N THR A 105 -17.03 -11.20 -7.12
CA THR A 105 -16.92 -12.40 -7.95
C THR A 105 -15.99 -12.18 -9.15
N GLN A 106 -15.63 -13.28 -9.83
CA GLN A 106 -14.89 -13.24 -11.08
C GLN A 106 -15.58 -12.40 -12.16
N ASP A 107 -16.92 -12.44 -12.25
CA ASP A 107 -17.67 -11.62 -13.20
C ASP A 107 -17.52 -10.12 -12.93
N VAL A 108 -17.52 -9.72 -11.65
CA VAL A 108 -17.29 -8.32 -11.25
C VAL A 108 -15.86 -7.90 -11.59
N PHE A 109 -14.87 -8.75 -11.27
CA PHE A 109 -13.47 -8.48 -11.61
C PHE A 109 -13.28 -8.34 -13.13
N ASN A 110 -13.85 -9.26 -13.90
CA ASN A 110 -13.73 -9.27 -15.36
C ASN A 110 -14.46 -8.09 -16.02
N ASP A 111 -15.57 -7.62 -15.44
CA ASP A 111 -16.24 -6.40 -15.89
C ASP A 111 -15.40 -5.14 -15.60
N LEU A 112 -14.72 -5.11 -14.46
CA LEU A 112 -13.88 -3.97 -14.07
C LEU A 112 -12.55 -3.90 -14.82
N PHE A 113 -11.96 -5.05 -15.16
CA PHE A 113 -10.62 -5.10 -15.75
C PHE A 113 -10.55 -5.88 -17.08
N PRO A 114 -11.46 -5.62 -18.05
CA PRO A 114 -11.50 -6.35 -19.31
C PRO A 114 -10.23 -6.15 -20.16
N LYS A 115 -9.46 -5.09 -19.89
CA LYS A 115 -8.23 -4.75 -20.59
C LYS A 115 -6.96 -5.14 -19.81
N ALA A 116 -7.07 -5.89 -18.71
CA ALA A 116 -5.91 -6.28 -17.93
C ALA A 116 -4.84 -6.99 -18.78
N ASN A 117 -3.60 -7.03 -18.29
CA ASN A 117 -2.51 -7.77 -18.94
C ASN A 117 -2.26 -7.33 -20.39
N ILE A 118 -1.98 -6.04 -20.61
CA ILE A 118 -1.66 -5.47 -21.92
C ILE A 118 -2.79 -5.74 -22.96
N GLY A 119 -4.05 -5.74 -22.50
CA GLY A 119 -5.22 -5.94 -23.36
C GLY A 119 -5.60 -7.40 -23.62
N SER A 120 -4.86 -8.39 -23.10
CA SER A 120 -5.26 -9.81 -23.16
C SER A 120 -6.52 -10.10 -22.33
N GLY A 121 -6.80 -9.25 -21.34
CA GLY A 121 -7.83 -9.43 -20.33
C GLY A 121 -7.35 -10.29 -19.16
N PRO A 122 -8.22 -10.51 -18.16
CA PRO A 122 -7.92 -11.37 -17.02
C PRO A 122 -7.69 -12.82 -17.47
N SER A 123 -6.63 -13.44 -16.95
CA SER A 123 -6.30 -14.84 -17.26
C SER A 123 -5.53 -15.44 -16.10
N SER A 124 -5.92 -16.64 -15.64
CA SER A 124 -5.24 -17.37 -14.57
C SER A 124 -3.77 -17.70 -14.91
N CYS A 125 -3.40 -17.64 -16.20
CA CYS A 125 -2.04 -17.82 -16.69
C CYS A 125 -1.19 -16.54 -16.66
N LEU A 126 -1.78 -15.39 -16.29
CA LEU A 126 -1.14 -14.09 -16.29
C LEU A 126 -1.22 -13.45 -14.90
N PRO A 127 -0.38 -12.44 -14.60
CA PRO A 127 -0.28 -11.86 -13.26
C PRO A 127 -1.60 -11.31 -12.73
N TYR A 128 -2.45 -10.79 -13.62
CA TYR A 128 -3.72 -10.16 -13.25
C TYR A 128 -4.90 -11.05 -13.62
N SER A 129 -5.41 -11.77 -12.62
CA SER A 129 -6.63 -12.56 -12.70
C SER A 129 -7.42 -12.40 -11.40
N TYR A 130 -8.69 -12.83 -11.44
CA TYR A 130 -9.52 -12.86 -10.24
C TYR A 130 -8.92 -13.81 -9.18
N GLU A 131 -8.49 -14.98 -9.64
CA GLU A 131 -7.91 -16.03 -8.80
C GLU A 131 -6.62 -15.55 -8.13
N SER A 132 -5.72 -14.90 -8.89
CA SER A 132 -4.49 -14.31 -8.34
C SER A 132 -4.79 -13.26 -7.27
N PHE A 133 -5.82 -12.43 -7.49
CA PHE A 133 -6.22 -11.38 -6.55
C PHE A 133 -6.80 -11.95 -5.25
N ILE A 134 -7.73 -12.89 -5.35
CA ILE A 134 -8.37 -13.51 -4.19
C ILE A 134 -7.37 -14.34 -3.38
N LEU A 135 -6.52 -15.15 -4.01
CA LEU A 135 -5.51 -15.91 -3.29
C LEU A 135 -4.57 -14.96 -2.53
N ALA A 136 -4.17 -13.85 -3.14
CA ALA A 136 -3.36 -12.84 -2.47
C ALA A 136 -4.08 -12.18 -1.28
N SER A 137 -5.38 -11.88 -1.40
CA SER A 137 -6.15 -11.20 -0.35
C SER A 137 -6.32 -12.06 0.91
N ARG A 138 -6.32 -13.39 0.80
CA ARG A 138 -6.37 -14.30 1.96
C ARG A 138 -5.19 -14.15 2.92
N TYR A 139 -4.06 -13.61 2.47
CA TYR A 139 -2.90 -13.33 3.31
C TYR A 139 -3.01 -12.00 4.08
N PHE A 140 -4.06 -11.21 3.84
CA PHE A 140 -4.33 -9.93 4.48
C PHE A 140 -5.77 -9.92 5.01
N PRO A 141 -6.06 -10.65 6.10
CA PRO A 141 -7.43 -10.90 6.56
C PRO A 141 -8.20 -9.64 6.96
N GLU A 142 -7.53 -8.52 7.23
CA GLU A 142 -8.15 -7.22 7.51
C GLU A 142 -8.61 -6.49 6.24
N PHE A 143 -7.94 -6.72 5.10
CA PHE A 143 -8.23 -6.05 3.83
C PHE A 143 -9.62 -6.43 3.31
N GLY A 144 -10.48 -5.43 3.12
CA GLY A 144 -11.86 -5.65 2.69
C GLY A 144 -12.71 -6.43 3.70
N ALA A 145 -12.32 -6.44 4.98
CA ALA A 145 -13.04 -7.12 6.05
C ALA A 145 -13.17 -6.30 7.34
N GLU A 146 -12.29 -5.33 7.58
CA GLU A 146 -12.36 -4.46 8.75
C GLU A 146 -13.59 -3.53 8.70
N SER A 147 -14.23 -3.32 9.85
CA SER A 147 -15.43 -2.49 9.99
C SER A 147 -15.41 -1.72 11.31
N PRO A 148 -14.50 -0.76 11.47
CA PRO A 148 -14.49 0.10 12.65
C PRO A 148 -15.71 1.03 12.64
N ASP A 149 -16.03 1.61 13.79
CA ASP A 149 -17.05 2.66 13.92
C ASP A 149 -16.48 3.99 13.39
N ASN A 150 -16.68 4.25 12.10
CA ASN A 150 -16.06 5.35 11.34
C ASN A 150 -17.03 6.09 10.41
N GLY A 151 -18.32 6.02 10.73
CA GLY A 151 -19.41 6.61 9.94
C GLY A 151 -19.83 5.81 8.71
N PHE A 152 -19.18 4.70 8.39
CA PHE A 152 -19.56 3.79 7.32
C PHE A 152 -20.10 2.45 7.84
N THR A 153 -21.01 1.83 7.09
CA THR A 153 -21.40 0.43 7.36
C THR A 153 -20.26 -0.53 7.02
N ALA A 154 -20.32 -1.76 7.54
CA ALA A 154 -19.35 -2.81 7.20
C ALA A 154 -19.22 -2.98 5.68
N GLU A 155 -20.33 -3.14 4.96
CA GLU A 155 -20.34 -3.27 3.50
C GLU A 155 -19.70 -2.05 2.80
N GLN A 156 -19.95 -0.84 3.30
CA GLN A 156 -19.34 0.38 2.77
C GLN A 156 -17.82 0.39 2.99
N ASN A 157 -17.34 0.02 4.18
CA ASN A 157 -15.91 -0.08 4.45
C ASN A 157 -15.24 -1.10 3.51
N GLN A 158 -15.80 -2.30 3.38
CA GLN A 158 -15.27 -3.35 2.50
C GLN A 158 -15.14 -2.88 1.04
N LYS A 159 -16.21 -2.27 0.50
CA LYS A 159 -16.23 -1.79 -0.89
C LYS A 159 -15.35 -0.57 -1.11
N ARG A 160 -15.25 0.35 -0.14
CA ARG A 160 -14.37 1.53 -0.23
C ARG A 160 -12.89 1.15 -0.16
N ASP A 161 -12.56 0.20 0.70
CA ASP A 161 -11.18 -0.32 0.83
C ASP A 161 -10.71 -0.94 -0.51
N LEU A 162 -11.54 -1.82 -1.08
CA LEU A 162 -11.33 -2.39 -2.41
C LEU A 162 -11.25 -1.32 -3.51
N ALA A 163 -12.16 -0.34 -3.50
CA ALA A 163 -12.17 0.78 -4.43
C ALA A 163 -10.89 1.61 -4.36
N ALA A 164 -10.37 1.87 -3.16
CA ALA A 164 -9.15 2.63 -2.96
C ALA A 164 -7.93 1.88 -3.52
N PHE A 165 -7.80 0.57 -3.24
CA PHE A 165 -6.73 -0.25 -3.82
C PHE A 165 -6.71 -0.16 -5.34
N PHE A 166 -7.85 -0.39 -6.00
CA PHE A 166 -7.93 -0.34 -7.46
C PHE A 166 -7.82 1.08 -8.03
N ALA A 167 -8.28 2.11 -7.31
CA ALA A 167 -8.07 3.50 -7.72
C ALA A 167 -6.59 3.87 -7.79
N HIS A 168 -5.78 3.40 -6.84
CA HIS A 168 -4.33 3.53 -6.92
C HIS A 168 -3.77 2.72 -8.09
N ALA A 169 -4.22 1.48 -8.28
CA ALA A 169 -3.78 0.64 -9.40
C ALA A 169 -4.09 1.26 -10.78
N ILE A 170 -5.19 1.99 -10.95
CA ILE A 170 -5.49 2.73 -12.19
C ILE A 170 -4.39 3.74 -12.51
N GLN A 171 -3.93 4.49 -11.51
CA GLN A 171 -2.88 5.48 -11.73
C GLN A 171 -1.53 4.80 -11.99
N GLU A 172 -1.20 3.72 -11.29
CA GLU A 172 0.10 3.05 -11.41
C GLU A 172 0.22 2.17 -12.66
N THR A 173 -0.85 1.47 -13.04
CA THR A 173 -0.81 0.41 -14.06
C THR A 173 -1.88 0.53 -15.12
N GLY A 174 -2.69 1.58 -15.11
CA GLY A 174 -3.75 1.76 -16.11
C GLY A 174 -3.22 1.98 -17.53
N GLU A 175 -4.02 1.59 -18.51
CA GLU A 175 -3.84 1.90 -19.94
C GLU A 175 -3.80 3.42 -20.16
N ASN A 176 -4.61 4.16 -19.40
CA ASN A 176 -4.71 5.62 -19.46
C ASN A 176 -5.02 6.16 -20.88
N ASP A 177 -5.93 5.50 -21.60
CA ASP A 177 -6.29 5.83 -22.99
C ASP A 177 -7.05 7.17 -23.10
N ILE A 178 -6.30 8.24 -23.37
CA ILE A 178 -6.84 9.58 -23.58
C ILE A 178 -7.64 9.68 -24.90
N SER A 179 -7.44 8.77 -25.85
CA SER A 179 -8.15 8.82 -27.15
C SER A 179 -9.67 8.70 -27.01
N LEU A 180 -10.12 8.07 -25.91
CA LEU A 180 -11.53 7.98 -25.53
C LEU A 180 -12.24 9.34 -25.42
N TYR A 181 -11.51 10.44 -25.26
CA TYR A 181 -12.05 11.80 -25.06
C TYR A 181 -11.80 12.75 -26.23
N GLN A 182 -11.16 12.31 -27.32
CA GLN A 182 -10.70 13.20 -28.39
C GLN A 182 -11.81 13.66 -29.35
N SER A 183 -12.98 13.02 -29.36
CA SER A 183 -14.10 13.44 -30.22
C SER A 183 -14.92 14.55 -29.56
N PRO A 184 -15.27 15.65 -30.27
CA PRO A 184 -16.20 16.66 -29.78
C PRO A 184 -17.60 16.14 -29.42
N SER A 185 -17.99 14.97 -29.95
CA SER A 185 -19.26 14.30 -29.67
C SER A 185 -19.15 13.17 -28.64
N THR A 186 -18.02 13.05 -27.94
CA THR A 186 -17.80 11.99 -26.93
C THR A 186 -18.84 12.06 -25.82
N ASP A 187 -19.51 10.94 -25.57
CA ASP A 187 -20.26 10.74 -24.34
C ASP A 187 -19.27 10.48 -23.20
N VAL A 188 -19.03 11.51 -22.38
CA VAL A 188 -18.05 11.49 -21.30
C VAL A 188 -18.28 10.34 -20.33
N LYS A 189 -19.55 9.96 -20.06
CA LYS A 189 -19.84 8.84 -19.14
C LYS A 189 -19.38 7.52 -19.71
N LYS A 190 -19.53 7.32 -21.02
CA LYS A 190 -19.03 6.12 -21.72
C LYS A 190 -17.50 6.12 -21.77
N ALA A 191 -16.89 7.28 -21.99
CA ALA A 191 -15.44 7.42 -21.98
C ALA A 191 -14.85 7.13 -20.59
N ASP A 192 -15.40 7.71 -19.51
CA ASP A 192 -15.01 7.41 -18.12
C ASP A 192 -15.16 5.92 -17.82
N ALA A 193 -16.32 5.33 -18.17
CA ALA A 193 -16.59 3.92 -17.95
C ALA A 193 -15.58 2.99 -18.63
N CYS A 194 -14.98 3.41 -19.76
CA CYS A 194 -13.93 2.65 -20.44
C CYS A 194 -12.52 2.99 -19.98
N PHE A 195 -12.27 4.25 -19.61
CA PHE A 195 -10.98 4.68 -19.09
C PHE A 195 -10.66 4.00 -17.77
N TYR A 196 -11.60 3.99 -16.82
CA TYR A 196 -11.41 3.35 -15.51
C TYR A 196 -11.50 1.82 -15.56
N ARG A 197 -12.01 1.25 -16.66
CA ARG A 197 -11.87 -0.19 -16.96
C ARG A 197 -10.52 -0.58 -17.59
N GLY A 198 -9.66 0.41 -17.85
CA GLY A 198 -8.30 0.22 -18.32
C GLY A 198 -7.28 -0.07 -17.21
N GLY A 199 -7.70 -0.39 -15.99
CA GLY A 199 -6.81 -0.74 -14.88
C GLY A 199 -6.09 -2.07 -15.07
N LEU A 200 -5.01 -2.28 -14.31
CA LEU A 200 -4.21 -3.50 -14.36
C LEU A 200 -3.70 -3.83 -15.77
N PHE A 201 -3.44 -2.81 -16.58
CA PHE A 201 -2.99 -2.98 -17.96
C PHE A 201 -1.50 -3.33 -17.98
N ASN A 202 -0.68 -2.51 -17.31
CA ASN A 202 0.78 -2.61 -17.32
C ASN A 202 1.31 -3.51 -16.20
N TRP A 203 2.33 -4.32 -16.50
CA TRP A 203 3.06 -5.08 -15.47
C TRP A 203 4.26 -4.31 -14.91
N PHE A 204 4.93 -3.56 -15.79
CA PHE A 204 6.20 -2.89 -15.54
C PHE A 204 6.04 -1.37 -15.60
N GLU A 205 6.92 -0.68 -14.89
CA GLU A 205 7.00 0.78 -14.92
C GLU A 205 7.29 1.28 -16.33
N GLY A 206 6.51 2.26 -16.79
CA GLY A 206 6.59 2.77 -18.16
C GLY A 206 5.81 1.94 -19.19
N GLY A 207 5.15 0.86 -18.77
CA GLY A 207 4.25 0.07 -19.61
C GLY A 207 4.96 -0.74 -20.71
N PRO A 208 4.24 -1.19 -21.75
CA PRO A 208 4.89 -1.79 -22.91
C PRO A 208 5.88 -0.78 -23.48
N VAL A 209 7.02 -1.27 -23.97
CA VAL A 209 8.19 -0.48 -24.40
C VAL A 209 8.84 0.42 -23.33
N SER A 210 8.74 0.02 -22.06
CA SER A 210 9.48 0.64 -20.95
C SER A 210 10.96 0.87 -21.30
N SER A 211 11.45 2.07 -20.98
CA SER A 211 12.84 2.47 -21.23
C SER A 211 13.84 1.66 -20.40
N PHE A 212 13.37 0.96 -19.36
CA PHE A 212 14.20 0.10 -18.51
C PHE A 212 14.44 -1.28 -19.10
N LEU A 213 13.55 -1.76 -19.98
CA LEU A 213 13.67 -3.09 -20.57
C LEU A 213 14.75 -3.14 -21.67
N PRO A 214 15.35 -4.33 -21.92
CA PRO A 214 16.26 -4.51 -23.04
C PRO A 214 15.58 -4.16 -24.38
N SER A 215 16.34 -3.64 -25.36
CA SER A 215 15.76 -3.12 -26.62
C SER A 215 15.08 -4.19 -27.49
N ASN A 216 15.36 -5.47 -27.27
CA ASN A 216 14.70 -6.59 -27.95
C ASN A 216 13.48 -7.13 -27.18
N LYS A 217 13.10 -6.50 -26.07
CA LYS A 217 11.91 -6.83 -25.28
C LYS A 217 10.84 -5.78 -25.47
N THR A 218 9.60 -6.23 -25.56
CA THR A 218 8.43 -5.39 -25.80
C THR A 218 7.72 -5.01 -24.50
N GLY A 219 8.00 -5.70 -23.39
CA GLY A 219 7.26 -5.55 -22.14
C GLY A 219 5.88 -6.19 -22.21
N SER A 220 5.64 -7.02 -23.23
CA SER A 220 4.38 -7.74 -23.45
C SER A 220 4.46 -9.22 -23.03
N ASN A 221 5.52 -9.61 -22.32
CA ASN A 221 5.56 -10.85 -21.55
C ASN A 221 6.06 -10.59 -20.10
N PRO A 222 5.48 -11.21 -19.05
CA PRO A 222 5.95 -11.03 -17.67
C PRO A 222 7.43 -11.42 -17.44
N SER A 223 7.99 -12.30 -18.28
CA SER A 223 9.41 -12.66 -18.25
C SER A 223 10.34 -11.59 -18.82
N ASP A 224 9.82 -10.56 -19.52
CA ASP A 224 10.66 -9.52 -20.12
C ASP A 224 11.41 -8.69 -19.08
N GLY A 225 10.89 -8.60 -17.86
CA GLY A 225 11.51 -7.90 -16.73
C GLY A 225 12.59 -8.67 -15.99
N GLN A 226 13.03 -9.83 -16.50
CA GLN A 226 14.12 -10.64 -15.94
C GLN A 226 15.45 -9.87 -15.89
N SER A 227 15.66 -8.95 -16.83
CA SER A 227 16.83 -8.06 -16.86
C SER A 227 16.43 -6.65 -17.25
N CYS A 228 17.30 -5.68 -17.00
CA CYS A 228 17.04 -4.28 -17.28
C CYS A 228 18.33 -3.53 -17.63
N LYS A 229 18.16 -2.37 -18.28
CA LYS A 229 19.19 -1.36 -18.44
C LYS A 229 19.48 -0.68 -17.10
N SER A 230 20.55 0.09 -17.04
CA SER A 230 21.01 0.75 -15.81
C SER A 230 19.92 1.55 -15.08
N GLY A 231 19.03 2.21 -15.82
CA GLY A 231 17.91 2.98 -15.27
C GLY A 231 16.90 2.15 -14.46
N GLY A 232 16.76 0.85 -14.75
CA GLY A 232 15.81 -0.03 -14.05
C GLY A 232 16.36 -0.68 -12.77
N GLN A 233 17.61 -0.40 -12.38
CA GLN A 233 18.19 -1.06 -11.22
C GLN A 233 17.47 -0.68 -9.92
N TYR A 234 17.16 0.61 -9.73
CA TYR A 234 16.52 1.15 -8.51
C TYR A 234 17.16 0.59 -7.23
N CYS A 235 18.48 0.65 -7.18
CA CYS A 235 19.27 0.10 -6.08
C CYS A 235 19.80 1.23 -5.20
N VAL A 236 19.35 1.28 -3.94
CA VAL A 236 19.94 2.13 -2.91
C VAL A 236 21.05 1.35 -2.21
N LYS A 237 22.24 1.96 -2.11
CA LYS A 237 23.43 1.39 -1.47
C LYS A 237 23.78 2.18 -0.21
N GLY A 238 24.46 1.53 0.72
CA GLY A 238 24.88 2.07 2.01
C GLY A 238 25.15 0.93 2.98
N VAL A 239 25.86 1.18 4.08
CA VAL A 239 26.21 0.13 5.05
C VAL A 239 24.96 -0.63 5.51
N ASP A 240 23.91 0.10 5.87
CA ASP A 240 22.64 -0.47 6.31
C ASP A 240 21.94 -1.21 5.16
N PHE A 241 21.80 -0.59 3.99
CA PHE A 241 21.11 -1.21 2.86
C PHE A 241 21.83 -2.46 2.33
N ASP A 242 23.17 -2.44 2.28
CA ASP A 242 23.98 -3.58 1.86
C ASP A 242 23.87 -4.75 2.86
N TYR A 243 23.55 -4.48 4.13
CA TYR A 243 23.29 -5.53 5.13
C TYR A 243 21.86 -6.06 5.05
N PHE A 244 20.86 -5.16 5.09
CA PHE A 244 19.46 -5.56 5.19
C PHE A 244 18.86 -6.00 3.86
N PHE A 245 19.14 -5.24 2.79
CA PHE A 245 18.50 -5.39 1.48
C PHE A 245 19.53 -5.24 0.34
N PRO A 246 20.58 -6.08 0.31
CA PRO A 246 21.65 -5.95 -0.68
C PRO A 246 21.11 -6.01 -2.10
N CYS A 247 21.66 -5.15 -2.96
CA CYS A 247 21.36 -5.22 -4.37
C CYS A 247 22.08 -6.41 -5.03
N ASN A 248 21.39 -7.11 -5.93
CA ASN A 248 22.02 -8.04 -6.85
C ASN A 248 22.94 -7.26 -7.81
N ARG A 249 24.22 -7.63 -7.83
CA ARG A 249 25.28 -6.98 -8.64
C ARG A 249 25.60 -7.77 -9.91
N GLU A 250 24.89 -8.87 -10.15
CA GLU A 250 25.08 -9.74 -11.32
C GLU A 250 24.64 -9.02 -12.60
N THR A 251 25.46 -9.18 -13.64
CA THR A 251 25.18 -8.72 -15.00
C THR A 251 24.58 -9.87 -15.79
N PHE A 252 23.48 -9.64 -16.48
CA PHE A 252 22.83 -10.66 -17.28
C PHE A 252 23.58 -10.90 -18.59
N SER A 253 23.80 -9.84 -19.37
CA SER A 253 24.59 -9.84 -20.61
C SER A 253 24.90 -8.42 -21.06
N GLY A 254 26.15 -8.15 -21.46
CA GLY A 254 26.58 -6.82 -21.88
C GLY A 254 26.35 -5.77 -20.78
N SER A 255 25.55 -4.74 -21.06
CA SER A 255 25.20 -3.66 -20.14
C SER A 255 23.87 -3.87 -19.40
N LEU A 256 23.34 -5.10 -19.40
CA LEU A 256 22.09 -5.47 -18.70
C LEU A 256 22.36 -6.05 -17.31
N PHE A 257 21.47 -5.75 -16.38
CA PHE A 257 21.54 -6.14 -14.97
C PHE A 257 20.47 -7.17 -14.63
N GLU A 258 20.72 -8.00 -13.62
CA GLU A 258 19.71 -8.89 -13.01
C GLU A 258 19.02 -8.24 -11.80
N GLY A 259 19.75 -7.39 -11.07
CA GLY A 259 19.25 -6.59 -9.94
C GLY A 259 18.35 -5.43 -10.41
N CYS A 260 17.15 -5.76 -10.86
CA CYS A 260 16.21 -4.82 -11.47
C CYS A 260 15.02 -4.58 -10.56
N TYR A 261 15.07 -3.54 -9.72
CA TYR A 261 14.03 -3.22 -8.74
C TYR A 261 13.07 -2.10 -9.19
N PHE A 262 12.92 -1.88 -10.49
CA PHE A 262 11.89 -0.98 -11.05
C PHE A 262 10.46 -1.47 -10.73
N GLY A 263 9.47 -0.60 -10.96
CA GLY A 263 8.07 -0.87 -10.59
C GLY A 263 7.49 -2.14 -11.21
N ARG A 264 6.88 -2.98 -10.35
CA ARG A 264 6.13 -4.19 -10.76
C ARG A 264 4.80 -4.34 -10.01
N GLY A 265 3.82 -4.92 -10.70
CA GLY A 265 2.52 -5.25 -10.13
C GLY A 265 1.58 -4.04 -9.97
N PRO A 266 0.37 -4.24 -9.40
CA PRO A 266 -0.69 -3.23 -9.40
C PRO A 266 -0.32 -1.89 -8.78
N LEU A 267 0.50 -1.89 -7.71
CA LEU A 267 0.99 -0.67 -7.05
C LEU A 267 2.48 -0.38 -7.34
N GLN A 268 3.06 -1.03 -8.35
CA GLN A 268 4.42 -0.75 -8.85
C GLN A 268 5.50 -0.72 -7.76
N ILE A 269 5.58 -1.78 -6.93
CA ILE A 269 6.60 -1.84 -5.87
C ILE A 269 8.00 -1.69 -6.46
N SER A 270 8.78 -0.80 -5.85
CA SER A 270 10.03 -0.29 -6.40
C SER A 270 11.11 -0.18 -5.34
N TYR A 271 12.37 -0.27 -5.76
CA TYR A 271 13.58 -0.27 -4.94
C TYR A 271 13.87 -1.55 -4.14
N ASN A 272 15.17 -1.89 -4.06
CA ASN A 272 15.67 -3.06 -3.34
C ASN A 272 15.11 -3.19 -1.91
N PHE A 273 14.96 -2.09 -1.18
CA PHE A 273 14.45 -2.14 0.19
C PHE A 273 12.97 -2.51 0.28
N ASN A 274 12.12 -2.20 -0.72
CA ASN A 274 10.73 -2.66 -0.71
C ASN A 274 10.65 -4.15 -1.10
N TYR A 275 11.40 -4.57 -2.11
CA TYR A 275 11.49 -5.99 -2.48
C TYR A 275 12.00 -6.85 -1.31
N GLY A 276 13.04 -6.38 -0.61
CA GLY A 276 13.61 -7.05 0.54
C GLY A 276 12.71 -7.06 1.78
N GLN A 277 11.95 -5.99 2.04
CA GLN A 277 10.95 -5.97 3.11
C GLN A 277 9.77 -6.88 2.80
N PHE A 278 9.25 -6.86 1.56
CA PHE A 278 8.21 -7.79 1.14
C PHE A 278 8.66 -9.25 1.23
N GLN A 279 9.88 -9.56 0.77
CA GLN A 279 10.50 -10.88 0.97
C GLN A 279 10.59 -11.27 2.45
N SER A 280 10.96 -10.32 3.32
CA SER A 280 11.02 -10.56 4.76
C SER A 280 9.65 -10.85 5.35
N TRP A 281 8.60 -10.19 4.84
CA TRP A 281 7.21 -10.47 5.22
C TRP A 281 6.75 -11.84 4.71
N LEU A 282 7.05 -12.22 3.46
CA LEU A 282 6.77 -13.56 2.91
C LEU A 282 7.36 -14.66 3.80
N ARG A 283 8.62 -14.51 4.23
CA ARG A 283 9.28 -15.43 5.18
C ARG A 283 8.54 -15.52 6.52
N GLN A 284 8.04 -14.40 7.04
CA GLN A 284 7.25 -14.39 8.29
C GLN A 284 5.91 -15.10 8.12
N GLN A 285 5.32 -15.07 6.93
CA GLN A 285 4.12 -15.84 6.62
C GLN A 285 4.39 -17.34 6.47
N GLY A 286 5.65 -17.78 6.34
CA GLY A 286 6.04 -19.16 6.09
C GLY A 286 6.44 -19.45 4.63
N LEU A 287 6.54 -18.43 3.78
CA LEU A 287 6.89 -18.53 2.35
C LEU A 287 8.38 -18.25 2.15
N ALA A 288 9.23 -19.16 2.62
CA ALA A 288 10.66 -18.87 2.81
C ALA A 288 11.52 -18.91 1.54
N ASP A 289 11.05 -19.62 0.50
CA ASP A 289 11.85 -19.98 -0.69
C ASP A 289 11.91 -18.88 -1.77
N VAL A 290 11.25 -17.74 -1.54
CA VAL A 290 11.27 -16.60 -2.46
C VAL A 290 12.47 -15.70 -2.17
N ASP A 291 13.37 -15.54 -3.15
CA ASP A 291 14.46 -14.57 -3.12
C ASP A 291 14.25 -13.47 -4.17
N LEU A 292 13.53 -12.42 -3.78
CA LEU A 292 13.21 -11.24 -4.58
C LEU A 292 14.37 -10.25 -4.70
N LEU A 293 15.35 -10.30 -3.78
CA LEU A 293 16.56 -9.50 -3.94
C LEU A 293 17.43 -10.06 -5.06
N LYS A 294 17.51 -11.40 -5.17
CA LYS A 294 18.20 -12.03 -6.30
C LYS A 294 17.35 -12.04 -7.57
N ASN A 295 16.07 -12.39 -7.46
CA ASN A 295 15.15 -12.59 -8.58
C ASN A 295 13.92 -11.66 -8.49
N PRO A 296 14.07 -10.34 -8.70
CA PRO A 296 12.96 -9.40 -8.54
C PRO A 296 11.81 -9.65 -9.53
N ASN A 297 12.08 -10.25 -10.69
CA ASN A 297 11.03 -10.55 -11.66
C ASN A 297 10.02 -11.60 -11.20
N SER A 298 10.34 -12.39 -10.17
CA SER A 298 9.41 -13.35 -9.57
C SER A 298 8.13 -12.71 -9.04
N VAL A 299 8.11 -11.40 -8.77
CA VAL A 299 6.89 -10.65 -8.46
C VAL A 299 5.82 -10.82 -9.55
N LEU A 300 6.20 -10.95 -10.82
CA LEU A 300 5.27 -11.10 -11.94
C LEU A 300 5.19 -12.52 -12.50
N THR A 301 6.16 -13.40 -12.21
CA THR A 301 6.19 -14.75 -12.80
C THR A 301 5.83 -15.86 -11.82
N SER A 302 5.78 -15.59 -10.51
CA SER A 302 5.41 -16.59 -9.52
C SER A 302 3.89 -16.81 -9.47
N THR A 303 3.49 -18.08 -9.48
CA THR A 303 2.10 -18.56 -9.36
C THR A 303 1.85 -19.35 -8.08
N ASP A 304 2.90 -19.63 -7.30
CA ASP A 304 2.89 -20.41 -6.07
C ASP A 304 3.74 -19.70 -5.00
N PRO A 305 3.15 -18.76 -4.23
CA PRO A 305 1.83 -18.12 -4.46
C PRO A 305 1.90 -16.95 -5.47
N PRO A 306 0.77 -16.42 -5.96
CA PRO A 306 0.74 -15.28 -6.89
C PRO A 306 1.26 -13.98 -6.25
N LEU A 307 2.50 -13.59 -6.58
CA LEU A 307 3.18 -12.49 -5.89
C LEU A 307 2.79 -11.08 -6.34
N ALA A 308 2.23 -10.90 -7.54
CA ALA A 308 1.97 -9.55 -8.09
C ALA A 308 0.98 -8.76 -7.23
N PHE A 309 -0.16 -9.38 -6.90
CA PHE A 309 -1.14 -8.79 -5.99
C PHE A 309 -0.64 -8.81 -4.54
N MET A 310 0.03 -9.88 -4.08
CA MET A 310 0.53 -9.95 -2.70
C MET A 310 1.53 -8.82 -2.39
N ALA A 311 2.44 -8.51 -3.31
CA ALA A 311 3.38 -7.41 -3.15
C ALA A 311 2.68 -6.05 -3.02
N SER A 312 1.63 -5.85 -3.83
CA SER A 312 0.86 -4.60 -3.83
C SER A 312 -0.04 -4.47 -2.60
N LEU A 313 -0.67 -5.56 -2.17
CA LEU A 313 -1.43 -5.60 -0.93
C LEU A 313 -0.52 -5.43 0.29
N TRP A 314 0.68 -6.04 0.28
CA TRP A 314 1.68 -5.79 1.31
C TRP A 314 2.00 -4.30 1.42
N PHE A 315 2.26 -3.63 0.31
CA PHE A 315 2.51 -2.19 0.31
C PHE A 315 1.30 -1.39 0.82
N TYR A 316 0.09 -1.75 0.38
CA TYR A 316 -1.16 -1.10 0.79
C TYR A 316 -1.43 -1.23 2.31
N MET A 317 -1.12 -2.40 2.88
CA MET A 317 -1.42 -2.78 4.26
C MET A 317 -0.29 -2.47 5.25
N THR A 318 0.92 -2.14 4.78
CA THR A 318 2.11 -2.02 5.67
C THR A 318 2.50 -0.56 5.91
N PRO A 319 2.46 -0.07 7.17
CA PRO A 319 2.97 1.25 7.51
C PRO A 319 4.50 1.31 7.38
N GLN A 320 4.99 2.42 6.85
CA GLN A 320 6.41 2.73 6.74
C GLN A 320 6.67 4.05 7.50
N PRO A 321 7.06 4.00 8.78
CA PRO A 321 7.16 5.19 9.61
C PRO A 321 7.93 6.33 8.95
N PRO A 322 7.41 7.58 9.01
CA PRO A 322 6.23 8.03 9.76
C PRO A 322 4.88 7.78 9.05
N LYS A 323 4.87 7.22 7.85
CA LYS A 323 3.65 7.00 7.06
C LYS A 323 2.79 5.88 7.69
N PRO A 324 1.47 6.06 7.85
CA PRO A 324 0.55 4.97 8.14
C PRO A 324 0.40 4.05 6.92
N SER A 325 -0.30 2.93 7.07
CA SER A 325 -0.73 2.14 5.91
C SER A 325 -1.84 2.88 5.16
N ILE A 326 -2.03 2.56 3.86
CA ILE A 326 -3.14 3.13 3.09
C ILE A 326 -4.47 2.62 3.66
N HIS A 327 -4.52 1.32 3.98
CA HIS A 327 -5.66 0.68 4.66
C HIS A 327 -6.12 1.45 5.90
N ASP A 328 -5.20 1.78 6.81
CA ASP A 328 -5.54 2.49 8.05
C ASP A 328 -6.08 3.89 7.81
N ILE A 329 -5.63 4.57 6.75
CA ILE A 329 -6.21 5.86 6.34
C ILE A 329 -7.67 5.68 5.94
N LEU A 330 -7.96 4.66 5.12
CA LEU A 330 -9.32 4.37 4.63
C LEU A 330 -10.26 3.89 5.74
N MET A 331 -9.74 3.14 6.71
CA MET A 331 -10.48 2.67 7.89
C MET A 331 -10.63 3.74 8.96
N GLY A 332 -9.80 4.80 8.94
CA GLY A 332 -9.76 5.82 9.98
C GLY A 332 -8.90 5.45 11.20
N ASN A 333 -8.15 4.36 11.12
CA ASN A 333 -7.27 3.82 12.16
C ASN A 333 -5.85 4.41 12.11
N TRP A 334 -5.72 5.72 11.90
CA TRP A 334 -4.44 6.41 11.75
C TRP A 334 -4.37 7.68 12.58
N GLN A 335 -3.16 8.08 12.99
CA GLN A 335 -2.92 9.29 13.75
C GLN A 335 -2.37 10.43 12.85
N PRO A 336 -3.21 11.35 12.37
CA PRO A 336 -2.79 12.47 11.51
C PRO A 336 -2.03 13.58 12.24
N GLY A 337 -2.12 13.65 13.57
CA GLY A 337 -1.60 14.76 14.37
C GLY A 337 -2.54 15.97 14.47
N ASN A 338 -2.41 16.74 15.55
CA ASN A 338 -3.39 17.76 15.98
C ASN A 338 -3.70 18.82 14.91
N LEU A 339 -2.70 19.28 14.14
CA LEU A 339 -2.91 20.30 13.11
C LEU A 339 -3.78 19.81 11.95
N ASN A 340 -3.61 18.55 11.57
CA ASN A 340 -4.40 17.90 10.53
C ASN A 340 -5.83 17.62 11.02
N ILE A 341 -5.99 17.12 12.26
CA ILE A 341 -7.30 16.93 12.91
C ILE A 341 -8.09 18.24 12.92
N ALA A 342 -7.46 19.33 13.36
CA ALA A 342 -8.09 20.65 13.41
C ALA A 342 -8.52 21.21 12.04
N LYS A 343 -8.06 20.61 10.92
CA LYS A 343 -8.44 20.97 9.55
C LYS A 343 -9.31 19.93 8.85
N GLY A 344 -9.80 18.93 9.59
CA GLY A 344 -10.68 17.87 9.09
C GLY A 344 -9.94 16.75 8.35
N TYR A 345 -8.63 16.62 8.51
CA TYR A 345 -7.82 15.54 7.95
C TYR A 345 -7.64 14.42 8.97
N SER A 346 -8.73 13.74 9.30
CA SER A 346 -8.80 12.62 10.24
C SER A 346 -9.94 11.66 9.86
N GLY A 347 -9.98 10.48 10.46
CA GLY A 347 -11.03 9.49 10.17
C GLY A 347 -10.84 8.81 8.81
N ALA A 348 -11.91 8.19 8.31
CA ALA A 348 -11.94 7.31 7.14
C ALA A 348 -11.96 8.07 5.80
N ILE A 349 -10.86 8.74 5.47
CA ILE A 349 -10.72 9.61 4.28
C ILE A 349 -9.80 8.99 3.22
N PHE A 350 -9.70 9.59 2.02
CA PHE A 350 -8.90 9.04 0.91
C PHE A 350 -7.60 9.83 0.68
N GLY A 351 -7.64 11.17 0.68
CA GLY A 351 -6.55 12.02 0.19
C GLY A 351 -5.14 11.70 0.71
N PRO A 352 -4.92 11.46 2.02
CA PRO A 352 -3.60 11.13 2.55
C PRO A 352 -2.98 9.86 1.95
N SER A 353 -3.73 8.95 1.34
CA SER A 353 -3.18 7.78 0.66
C SER A 353 -2.23 8.15 -0.49
N SER A 354 -2.49 9.29 -1.16
CA SER A 354 -1.65 9.80 -2.25
C SER A 354 -0.29 10.31 -1.77
N LEU A 355 -0.21 10.74 -0.50
CA LEU A 355 1.07 11.05 0.16
C LEU A 355 1.89 9.79 0.44
N VAL A 356 1.22 8.72 0.89
CA VAL A 356 1.89 7.45 1.22
C VAL A 356 2.57 6.90 -0.03
N ILE A 357 1.84 6.81 -1.14
CA ILE A 357 2.28 6.14 -2.37
C ILE A 357 3.38 6.91 -3.11
N ASN A 358 3.22 8.22 -3.36
CA ASN A 358 4.15 8.97 -4.21
C ASN A 358 4.33 10.45 -3.83
N ASN A 359 3.96 10.84 -2.60
CA ASN A 359 4.03 12.24 -2.15
C ASN A 359 3.29 13.24 -3.08
N GLU A 360 2.20 12.79 -3.70
CA GLU A 360 1.43 13.58 -4.68
C GLU A 360 0.24 14.27 -4.00
N CYS A 361 0.23 15.62 -3.97
CA CYS A 361 -0.84 16.44 -3.37
C CYS A 361 -1.31 17.60 -4.26
N ASN A 362 -1.46 17.37 -5.57
CA ASN A 362 -1.82 18.41 -6.54
C ASN A 362 -3.33 18.70 -6.62
N GLY A 363 -4.16 17.84 -6.05
CA GLY A 363 -5.62 17.87 -6.07
C GLY A 363 -6.24 17.25 -7.31
N GLU A 364 -7.56 17.17 -7.29
CA GLU A 364 -8.35 16.78 -8.46
C GLU A 364 -8.34 17.88 -9.53
N ASP A 365 -8.01 17.51 -10.77
CA ASP A 365 -8.21 18.35 -11.94
C ASP A 365 -9.70 18.35 -12.32
N ARG A 366 -10.25 19.54 -12.60
CA ARG A 366 -11.65 19.67 -13.01
C ARG A 366 -11.88 19.22 -14.46
N GLN A 367 -10.83 19.12 -15.27
CA GLN A 367 -10.92 18.60 -16.63
C GLN A 367 -11.15 17.08 -16.62
N THR A 368 -11.67 16.57 -17.73
CA THR A 368 -11.91 15.14 -17.95
C THR A 368 -11.07 14.67 -19.14
N PRO A 369 -10.27 13.59 -19.01
CA PRO A 369 -10.10 12.75 -17.81
C PRO A 369 -9.26 13.41 -16.69
N GLY A 370 -8.70 14.59 -16.94
CA GLY A 370 -7.83 15.31 -16.02
C GLY A 370 -6.38 14.77 -16.03
N GLY A 371 -5.52 15.45 -15.29
CA GLY A 371 -4.10 15.08 -15.17
C GLY A 371 -3.83 13.73 -14.46
N PRO A 372 -2.60 13.18 -14.61
CA PRO A 372 -2.14 12.00 -13.87
C PRO A 372 -1.93 12.28 -12.37
N GLY A 373 -1.44 11.28 -11.65
CA GLY A 373 -1.11 11.38 -10.22
C GLY A 373 -2.37 11.41 -9.36
N GLU A 374 -2.36 12.24 -8.30
CA GLU A 374 -3.47 12.36 -7.35
C GLU A 374 -4.83 12.63 -8.02
N SER A 375 -4.87 13.47 -9.06
CA SER A 375 -6.13 13.75 -9.78
C SER A 375 -6.78 12.48 -10.32
N ARG A 376 -5.97 11.61 -10.95
CA ARG A 376 -6.46 10.34 -11.50
C ARG A 376 -6.90 9.38 -10.41
N ARG A 377 -6.16 9.32 -9.29
CA ARG A 377 -6.51 8.49 -8.12
C ARG A 377 -7.87 8.90 -7.55
N ILE A 378 -8.10 10.21 -7.38
CA ILE A 378 -9.36 10.74 -6.84
C ILE A 378 -10.52 10.39 -7.76
N LYS A 379 -10.38 10.64 -9.06
CA LYS A 379 -11.46 10.34 -10.02
C LYS A 379 -11.72 8.84 -10.15
N ALA A 380 -10.67 8.01 -10.14
CA ALA A 380 -10.81 6.56 -10.13
C ALA A 380 -11.51 6.07 -8.85
N PHE A 381 -11.15 6.61 -7.67
CA PHE A 381 -11.79 6.25 -6.41
C PHE A 381 -13.27 6.63 -6.40
N LYS A 382 -13.60 7.85 -6.85
CA LYS A 382 -14.99 8.29 -7.05
C LYS A 382 -15.75 7.34 -7.99
N TRP A 383 -15.12 6.93 -9.10
CA TRP A 383 -15.74 6.05 -10.08
C TRP A 383 -15.98 4.63 -9.54
N PHE A 384 -14.99 4.01 -8.88
CA PHE A 384 -15.16 2.70 -8.24
C PHE A 384 -16.19 2.73 -7.11
N CYS A 385 -16.19 3.78 -6.27
CA CYS A 385 -17.21 3.95 -5.23
C CYS A 385 -18.60 4.02 -5.85
N GLN A 386 -18.78 4.76 -6.95
CA GLN A 386 -20.03 4.81 -7.69
C GLN A 386 -20.42 3.44 -8.28
N TYR A 387 -19.47 2.69 -8.84
CA TYR A 387 -19.69 1.34 -9.36
C TYR A 387 -20.18 0.39 -8.25
N PHE A 388 -19.56 0.45 -7.07
CA PHE A 388 -19.94 -0.37 -5.91
C PHE A 388 -21.13 0.18 -5.11
N GLY A 389 -21.65 1.35 -5.48
CA GLY A 389 -22.83 1.98 -4.87
C GLY A 389 -22.58 2.47 -3.45
N VAL A 390 -21.37 2.92 -3.15
CA VAL A 390 -20.95 3.40 -1.83
C VAL A 390 -20.46 4.85 -1.91
N PRO A 391 -20.60 5.63 -0.83
CA PRO A 391 -20.09 7.00 -0.78
C PRO A 391 -18.55 7.04 -0.79
N ALA A 392 -17.97 7.91 -1.63
CA ALA A 392 -16.52 8.14 -1.64
C ALA A 392 -16.06 8.95 -0.42
N VAL A 393 -16.85 9.96 -0.04
CA VAL A 393 -16.56 10.89 1.07
C VAL A 393 -17.19 10.40 2.37
N SER A 394 -16.46 10.54 3.46
CA SER A 394 -16.95 10.20 4.80
C SER A 394 -18.12 11.07 5.25
N PRO A 395 -19.19 10.46 5.81
CA PRO A 395 -20.25 11.22 6.47
C PRO A 395 -19.73 12.07 7.63
N ASP A 396 -18.70 11.60 8.36
CA ASP A 396 -18.13 12.27 9.53
C ASP A 396 -17.41 13.59 9.17
N THR A 397 -17.04 13.76 7.90
CA THR A 397 -16.47 15.03 7.40
C THR A 397 -17.55 16.01 6.95
N GLY A 398 -18.84 15.69 7.14
CA GLY A 398 -19.95 16.46 6.62
C GLY A 398 -20.03 16.46 5.09
N GLY A 399 -19.43 15.45 4.43
CA GLY A 399 -19.34 15.39 2.98
C GLY A 399 -18.29 16.31 2.36
N ASP A 400 -17.26 16.72 3.11
CA ASP A 400 -16.19 17.58 2.59
C ASP A 400 -15.29 16.85 1.58
N GLU A 401 -15.52 17.09 0.28
CA GLU A 401 -14.73 16.51 -0.81
C GLU A 401 -13.24 16.88 -0.76
N ARG A 402 -12.83 17.94 -0.04
CA ARG A 402 -11.40 18.25 0.12
C ARG A 402 -10.62 17.11 0.76
N THR A 403 -11.29 16.27 1.56
CA THR A 403 -10.68 15.10 2.22
C THR A 403 -10.34 13.96 1.25
N LEU A 404 -10.80 14.04 0.00
CA LEU A 404 -10.32 13.17 -1.08
C LEU A 404 -8.93 13.56 -1.58
N SER A 405 -8.44 14.75 -1.21
CA SER A 405 -7.10 15.22 -1.59
C SER A 405 -6.27 15.63 -0.39
N CYS A 406 -4.98 15.28 -0.41
CA CYS A 406 -4.02 15.79 0.55
C CYS A 406 -3.51 17.21 0.20
N LYS A 407 -4.00 17.86 -0.87
CA LYS A 407 -3.55 19.21 -1.30
C LYS A 407 -3.58 20.24 -0.18
N THR A 408 -4.68 20.32 0.56
CA THR A 408 -4.84 21.28 1.66
C THR A 408 -4.52 20.69 3.04
N MET A 409 -3.92 19.49 3.09
CA MET A 409 -3.45 18.87 4.34
C MET A 409 -2.27 19.67 4.91
N PRO A 410 -2.42 20.29 6.10
CA PRO A 410 -1.43 21.23 6.64
C PRO A 410 -0.05 20.64 6.89
N GLN A 411 0.01 19.43 7.43
CA GLN A 411 1.25 18.77 7.80
C GLN A 411 1.36 17.45 7.06
N LYS A 412 2.41 17.31 6.25
CA LYS A 412 2.71 16.07 5.52
C LYS A 412 3.40 15.06 6.45
N PHE A 413 3.42 13.77 6.08
CA PHE A 413 3.94 12.72 6.95
C PHE A 413 5.42 12.88 7.29
N ASP A 414 6.24 13.37 6.38
CA ASP A 414 7.66 13.66 6.60
C ASP A 414 7.90 14.79 7.62
N GLN A 415 6.89 15.62 7.87
CA GLN A 415 6.91 16.67 8.88
C GLN A 415 6.42 16.17 10.25
N ILE A 416 6.00 14.91 10.37
CA ILE A 416 5.54 14.32 11.64
C ILE A 416 6.75 13.71 12.36
N SER A 417 6.89 13.99 13.66
CA SER A 417 8.08 13.62 14.44
C SER A 417 8.19 12.12 14.77
N GLN A 418 7.13 11.34 14.50
CA GLN A 418 7.04 9.90 14.74
C GLN A 418 7.78 9.04 13.69
N ASN A 419 8.79 9.60 13.02
CA ASN A 419 9.70 8.84 12.17
C ASN A 419 10.74 8.12 13.03
N GLN A 420 10.33 7.00 13.64
CA GLN A 420 11.15 6.25 14.59
C GLN A 420 11.52 4.85 14.09
N SER A 421 12.74 4.44 14.42
CA SER A 421 13.27 3.10 14.17
C SER A 421 14.01 2.58 15.40
N TYR A 422 14.15 1.26 15.52
CA TYR A 422 15.03 0.68 16.53
C TYR A 422 16.49 0.87 16.17
N GLN A 423 17.25 1.37 17.13
CA GLN A 423 18.66 1.70 17.02
C GLN A 423 19.38 1.28 18.31
N PRO A 424 20.72 1.23 18.34
CA PRO A 424 21.45 1.01 19.58
C PRO A 424 20.96 1.98 20.66
N ASN A 425 20.73 1.46 21.87
CA ASN A 425 20.46 2.33 23.01
C ASN A 425 21.77 3.02 23.41
N TRP A 426 22.07 4.17 22.80
CA TRP A 426 23.31 4.91 23.02
C TRP A 426 23.52 5.35 24.49
N GLN A 427 22.48 5.32 25.32
CA GLN A 427 22.59 5.60 26.76
C GLN A 427 23.20 4.43 27.55
N THR A 428 23.29 3.25 26.95
CA THR A 428 23.77 2.02 27.60
C THR A 428 24.96 1.37 26.90
N THR A 429 25.26 1.72 25.65
CA THR A 429 26.35 1.08 24.87
C THR A 429 27.74 1.14 25.51
N TRP A 430 28.01 2.16 26.32
CA TRP A 430 29.28 2.40 27.02
C TRP A 430 29.29 1.93 28.49
N LYS A 431 28.18 1.37 28.97
CA LYS A 431 28.06 0.85 30.34
C LYS A 431 28.35 -0.65 30.39
N GLY A 432 28.74 -1.14 31.56
CA GLY A 432 28.93 -2.57 31.86
C GLY A 432 27.62 -3.34 32.00
N GLU A 433 26.72 -3.17 31.04
CA GLU A 433 25.44 -3.87 30.94
C GLU A 433 25.21 -4.41 29.52
N PRO A 434 24.39 -5.44 29.32
CA PRO A 434 24.13 -5.99 27.98
C PRO A 434 23.62 -4.95 26.98
N CYS A 435 23.98 -5.10 25.71
CA CYS A 435 23.50 -4.19 24.67
C CYS A 435 21.98 -4.28 24.53
N ASP A 436 21.36 -3.13 24.32
CA ASP A 436 19.93 -3.01 24.04
C ASP A 436 19.69 -2.06 22.87
N CYS A 437 18.49 -2.12 22.31
CA CYS A 437 17.99 -1.18 21.32
C CYS A 437 16.83 -0.35 21.87
N ALA A 438 16.82 0.93 21.53
CA ALA A 438 15.74 1.85 21.86
C ALA A 438 15.22 2.54 20.58
N PRO A 439 13.97 3.04 20.59
CA PRO A 439 13.46 3.87 19.52
C PRO A 439 14.28 5.16 19.39
N ALA A 440 14.67 5.51 18.17
CA ALA A 440 15.34 6.76 17.87
C ALA A 440 14.70 7.45 16.66
N SER A 441 14.81 8.77 16.61
CA SER A 441 14.15 9.63 15.60
C SER A 441 14.97 9.86 14.33
N TYR A 442 16.19 9.31 14.25
CA TYR A 442 16.92 9.22 12.99
C TYR A 442 16.52 7.89 12.34
N GLY A 443 16.07 7.96 11.08
CA GLY A 443 15.49 6.81 10.37
C GLY A 443 16.44 5.63 10.27
N GLY A 444 15.87 4.43 10.20
CA GLY A 444 16.59 3.16 10.12
C GLY A 444 15.68 2.05 9.57
N LEU A 445 16.27 0.89 9.28
CA LEU A 445 15.59 -0.19 8.54
C LEU A 445 14.81 -1.18 9.43
N ILE A 446 14.81 -0.99 10.75
CA ILE A 446 14.01 -1.77 11.70
C ILE A 446 12.93 -0.84 12.27
N PRO A 447 11.67 -0.97 11.85
CA PRO A 447 10.63 -0.02 12.24
C PRO A 447 10.31 -0.10 13.73
N TYR A 448 10.00 1.05 14.33
CA TYR A 448 9.35 1.15 15.62
C TYR A 448 7.96 1.78 15.43
N TYR A 449 6.94 1.11 15.92
CA TYR A 449 5.55 1.55 15.83
C TYR A 449 5.14 2.16 17.16
N GLN A 450 5.18 3.49 17.28
CA GLN A 450 4.82 4.17 18.53
C GLN A 450 3.39 3.81 19.01
N PRO A 451 3.21 3.34 20.25
CA PRO A 451 1.90 3.11 20.86
C PRO A 451 1.01 4.37 20.80
N GLY A 452 -0.25 4.20 20.43
CA GLY A 452 -1.22 5.29 20.26
C GLY A 452 -1.04 6.12 18.98
N PHE A 453 0.01 5.89 18.19
CA PHE A 453 0.18 6.48 16.87
C PHE A 453 -0.10 5.47 15.75
N TYR A 454 0.34 4.22 15.94
CA TYR A 454 0.03 3.09 15.05
C TYR A 454 -0.96 2.13 15.73
N PRO A 455 -1.78 1.39 14.94
CA PRO A 455 -2.64 0.33 15.45
C PRO A 455 -1.89 -0.74 16.25
N ASP A 456 -2.57 -1.32 17.24
CA ASP A 456 -2.00 -2.32 18.16
C ASP A 456 -1.37 -3.53 17.45
N ARG A 457 -1.92 -3.93 16.31
CA ARG A 457 -1.39 -5.02 15.47
C ARG A 457 0.03 -4.77 14.94
N PHE A 458 0.44 -3.51 14.81
CA PHE A 458 1.82 -3.14 14.49
C PHE A 458 2.64 -2.90 15.74
N VAL A 459 2.05 -2.28 16.77
CA VAL A 459 2.71 -2.07 18.07
C VAL A 459 3.17 -3.40 18.67
N SER A 460 2.39 -4.48 18.51
CA SER A 460 2.75 -5.82 18.98
C SER A 460 4.02 -6.39 18.33
N LEU A 461 4.45 -5.85 17.17
CA LEU A 461 5.68 -6.26 16.49
C LEU A 461 6.94 -5.64 17.11
N ASN A 462 6.78 -4.62 17.97
CA ASN A 462 7.89 -3.85 18.50
C ASN A 462 8.90 -4.69 19.30
N GLU A 463 8.46 -5.65 20.11
CA GLU A 463 9.40 -6.46 20.89
C GLU A 463 10.21 -7.40 19.96
N GLY A 464 9.57 -7.97 18.94
CA GLY A 464 10.27 -8.74 17.91
C GLY A 464 11.29 -7.90 17.14
N ASN A 465 10.93 -6.66 16.79
CA ASN A 465 11.82 -5.70 16.14
C ASN A 465 13.00 -5.29 17.05
N ARG A 466 12.75 -5.05 18.35
CA ARG A 466 13.80 -4.77 19.34
C ARG A 466 14.79 -5.94 19.42
N ARG A 467 14.29 -7.17 19.58
CA ARG A 467 15.15 -8.38 19.63
C ARG A 467 15.94 -8.58 18.34
N ARG A 468 15.34 -8.30 17.17
CA ARG A 468 16.05 -8.30 15.88
C ARG A 468 17.20 -7.29 15.89
N CYS A 469 16.95 -6.05 16.35
CA CYS A 469 17.99 -5.04 16.48
C CYS A 469 19.12 -5.48 17.42
N VAL A 470 18.79 -6.00 18.60
CA VAL A 470 19.80 -6.47 19.58
C VAL A 470 20.63 -7.62 19.00
N ARG A 471 20.03 -8.57 18.28
CA ARG A 471 20.80 -9.63 17.61
C ARG A 471 21.78 -9.09 16.56
N ILE A 472 21.41 -8.04 15.85
CA ILE A 472 22.28 -7.39 14.86
C ILE A 472 23.40 -6.63 15.57
N LEU A 473 23.15 -5.97 16.71
CA LEU A 473 24.20 -5.34 17.52
C LEU A 473 25.33 -6.33 17.87
N TYR A 474 24.98 -7.53 18.31
CA TYR A 474 25.98 -8.53 18.68
C TYR A 474 26.68 -9.18 17.48
N SER A 475 25.95 -9.42 16.40
CA SER A 475 26.51 -10.13 15.24
C SER A 475 27.24 -9.24 14.24
N ASN A 476 26.77 -8.00 14.08
CA ASN A 476 27.23 -7.03 13.06
C ASN A 476 27.08 -5.57 13.58
N PRO A 477 27.76 -5.18 14.69
CA PRO A 477 27.62 -3.85 15.30
C PRO A 477 27.92 -2.68 14.36
N GLU A 478 28.80 -2.89 13.37
CA GLU A 478 29.16 -1.92 12.34
C GLU A 478 27.99 -1.44 11.49
N VAL A 479 26.91 -2.24 11.37
CA VAL A 479 25.67 -1.84 10.69
C VAL A 479 25.04 -0.62 11.36
N PHE A 480 25.29 -0.43 12.65
CA PHE A 480 24.82 0.74 13.40
C PHE A 480 25.95 1.71 13.73
N TYR A 481 27.10 1.60 13.06
CA TYR A 481 28.32 2.38 13.38
C TYR A 481 28.79 2.20 14.83
N LEU A 482 28.42 1.09 15.49
CA LEU A 482 28.86 0.79 16.85
C LEU A 482 30.26 0.15 16.82
N ALA A 483 31.17 0.67 17.65
CA ALA A 483 32.52 0.11 17.75
C ALA A 483 32.50 -1.30 18.35
N LYS A 484 33.24 -2.25 17.78
CA LYS A 484 33.38 -3.62 18.31
C LYS A 484 33.97 -3.66 19.74
N SER A 485 34.60 -2.58 20.18
CA SER A 485 35.14 -2.40 21.53
C SER A 485 34.12 -1.85 22.55
N SER A 486 32.87 -1.60 22.16
CA SER A 486 31.84 -1.04 23.06
C SER A 486 31.60 -1.96 24.26
N GLU A 487 31.41 -1.36 25.44
CA GLU A 487 31.35 -2.09 26.71
C GLU A 487 30.20 -3.10 26.74
N CYS A 488 29.04 -2.73 26.20
CA CYS A 488 27.87 -3.60 26.22
C CYS A 488 28.06 -4.92 25.44
N LEU A 489 28.94 -4.92 24.43
CA LEU A 489 29.23 -6.08 23.58
C LEU A 489 30.10 -7.13 24.30
N LYS A 490 30.70 -6.78 25.45
CA LYS A 490 31.46 -7.73 26.28
C LYS A 490 30.56 -8.70 27.04
N HIS A 491 29.25 -8.40 27.14
CA HIS A 491 28.25 -9.30 27.70
C HIS A 491 27.85 -10.37 26.66
N PRO A 492 27.44 -11.57 27.10
CA PRO A 492 26.98 -12.60 26.16
C PRO A 492 25.73 -12.11 25.40
N PRO A 493 25.60 -12.45 24.11
CA PRO A 493 24.39 -12.14 23.35
C PRO A 493 23.17 -12.84 23.97
N PRO A 494 21.96 -12.27 23.82
CA PRO A 494 20.75 -12.96 24.24
C PRO A 494 20.64 -14.31 23.51
N PRO A 495 20.12 -15.36 24.16
CA PRO A 495 19.91 -16.66 23.53
C PRO A 495 19.01 -16.50 22.30
N ALA A 496 19.29 -17.27 21.25
CA ALA A 496 18.45 -17.27 20.06
C ALA A 496 17.00 -17.62 20.46
N ASP A 497 16.03 -16.83 20.02
CA ASP A 497 14.61 -17.04 20.33
C ASP A 497 14.21 -18.50 20.03
N THR A 498 13.95 -19.27 21.08
CA THR A 498 13.50 -20.68 20.99
C THR A 498 12.10 -20.80 20.36
N GLU A 499 11.39 -19.68 20.17
CA GLU A 499 10.09 -19.66 19.47
C GLU A 499 10.21 -19.84 17.96
N ILE A 500 11.28 -19.34 17.33
CA ILE A 500 11.52 -19.59 15.89
C ILE A 500 11.86 -21.09 15.68
N SER A 501 12.54 -21.71 16.64
CA SER A 501 12.75 -23.17 16.66
C SER A 501 11.44 -23.92 16.86
N LYS A 502 10.50 -23.44 17.71
CA LYS A 502 9.17 -24.03 17.85
C LYS A 502 8.32 -23.91 16.58
N LEU A 503 8.34 -22.77 15.87
CA LEU A 503 7.66 -22.62 14.58
C LEU A 503 8.24 -23.54 13.50
N LYS A 504 9.57 -23.71 13.45
CA LYS A 504 10.23 -24.73 12.60
C LYS A 504 9.86 -26.17 13.01
N GLN A 505 9.67 -26.43 14.30
CA GLN A 505 9.30 -27.75 14.82
C GLN A 505 7.84 -28.11 14.52
N ILE A 506 6.94 -27.12 14.54
CA ILE A 506 5.53 -27.26 14.15
C ILE A 506 5.43 -27.47 12.63
N SER A 507 6.14 -26.68 11.82
CA SER A 507 6.23 -26.85 10.36
C SER A 507 6.80 -28.21 9.95
N GLY A 508 7.90 -28.64 10.58
CA GLY A 508 8.50 -29.95 10.32
C GLY A 508 7.65 -31.14 10.79
N SER A 509 6.83 -30.95 11.84
CA SER A 509 5.89 -31.99 12.28
C SER A 509 4.71 -32.14 11.30
N ILE A 510 4.22 -31.03 10.73
CA ILE A 510 3.15 -31.05 9.72
C ILE A 510 3.63 -31.69 8.40
N GLU A 511 4.88 -31.45 7.99
CA GLU A 511 5.48 -32.14 6.83
C GLU A 511 5.70 -33.64 7.07
N ALA A 512 6.11 -34.03 8.27
CA ALA A 512 6.27 -35.43 8.63
C ALA A 512 4.92 -36.18 8.68
N GLU A 513 3.87 -35.53 9.16
CA GLU A 513 2.51 -36.08 9.21
C GLU A 513 1.91 -36.23 7.81
N LYS A 514 2.10 -35.24 6.92
CA LYS A 514 1.71 -35.32 5.50
C LYS A 514 2.42 -36.44 4.73
N ARG A 515 3.70 -36.71 5.02
CA ARG A 515 4.45 -37.83 4.41
C ARG A 515 4.09 -39.21 4.97
N SER A 516 3.43 -39.27 6.13
CA SER A 516 2.94 -40.53 6.71
C SER A 516 1.55 -40.92 6.22
N LEU A 517 0.83 -39.99 5.58
CA LEU A 517 -0.53 -40.14 5.05
C LEU A 517 -0.58 -40.25 3.51
N SER A 518 0.57 -40.19 2.84
CA SER A 518 0.79 -40.54 1.42
C SER A 518 1.51 -41.87 1.31
#